data_AF-A0A1G2QT64-F1
#
_entry.id   AF-A0A1G2QT64-F1
#
_cell.length_a   1.000
_cell.length_b   1.000
_cell.length_c   1.000
_cell.angle_alpha   90.00
_cell.angle_beta   90.00
_cell.angle_gamma   90.00
#
_symmetry.space_group_name_H-M   'P 1'
#
loop_
_entity.id
_entity.type
_entity.pdbx_description
1 polymer ?
#
loop_
_entity_poly.entity_id
_entity_poly.type
_entity_poly.pdbx_seq_one_letter_code
_entity_poly.pdbx_strand_id
1 'polypeptide(L)'
;MAGFAVKYKAVDGEYYDKTHLPLAGAQIGKWVKALRVIRGKGDFQQITLVDLKDGVTASEVLESAEMKAVTADMANFTDPQAVEVLRFE
;
A
#
# COMPACT_ATOMS: atom_id res chain seq x y z
N MET A 1 6.15 10.49 -13.43
CA MET A 1 5.40 10.80 -12.18
C MET A 1 5.62 9.59 -11.30
N ALA A 2 6.42 9.73 -10.25
CA ALA A 2 6.87 8.59 -9.45
C ALA A 2 5.73 8.04 -8.57
N GLY A 3 5.65 6.71 -8.50
CA GLY A 3 4.68 6.03 -7.67
C GLY A 3 4.95 4.53 -7.58
N PHE A 4 4.09 3.85 -6.85
CA PHE A 4 4.09 2.40 -6.80
C PHE A 4 2.68 1.86 -6.61
N ALA A 5 2.48 0.64 -7.06
CA ALA A 5 1.27 -0.13 -6.83
C ALA A 5 1.60 -1.30 -5.90
N VAL A 6 0.73 -1.57 -4.93
CA VAL A 6 0.78 -2.77 -4.13
C VAL A 6 -0.45 -3.61 -4.46
N LYS A 7 -0.22 -4.77 -5.04
CA LYS A 7 -1.24 -5.75 -5.40
C LYS A 7 -1.23 -6.85 -4.34
N TYR A 8 -2.38 -7.19 -3.77
CA TYR A 8 -2.48 -8.16 -2.67
C TYR A 8 -3.86 -8.81 -2.63
N LYS A 9 -3.98 -10.02 -2.07
CA LYS A 9 -5.30 -10.62 -1.77
C LYS A 9 -5.67 -10.32 -0.33
N ALA A 10 -6.69 -9.49 -0.10
CA ALA A 10 -7.20 -9.24 1.24
C ALA A 10 -8.01 -10.46 1.73
N VAL A 11 -7.66 -10.98 2.91
CA VAL A 11 -8.40 -12.02 3.62
C VAL A 11 -9.28 -11.45 4.73
N ASP A 12 -8.98 -10.23 5.20
CA ASP A 12 -9.80 -9.48 6.15
C ASP A 12 -9.98 -8.02 5.67
N GLY A 13 -11.12 -7.76 5.04
CA GLY A 13 -11.44 -6.42 4.54
C GLY A 13 -11.77 -5.41 5.65
N GLU A 14 -12.23 -5.86 6.81
CA GLU A 14 -12.58 -4.97 7.93
C GLU A 14 -11.33 -4.47 8.64
N TYR A 15 -10.34 -5.34 8.85
CA TYR A 15 -9.03 -4.95 9.37
C TYR A 15 -8.35 -3.94 8.44
N TYR A 16 -8.43 -4.18 7.13
CA TYR A 16 -7.90 -3.25 6.13
C TYR A 16 -8.49 -1.84 6.30
N ASP A 17 -9.82 -1.75 6.37
CA ASP A 17 -10.54 -0.47 6.41
C ASP A 17 -10.36 0.27 7.76
N LYS A 18 -10.39 -0.46 8.88
CA LYS A 18 -10.40 0.14 10.22
C LYS A 18 -9.01 0.33 10.83
N THR A 19 -8.03 -0.47 10.42
CA THR A 19 -6.70 -0.51 11.05
C THR A 19 -5.60 -0.14 10.06
N HIS A 20 -5.49 -0.87 8.95
CA HIS A 20 -4.37 -0.72 8.02
C HIS A 20 -4.39 0.63 7.29
N LEU A 21 -5.53 1.03 6.73
CA LEU A 21 -5.61 2.26 5.94
C LEU A 21 -5.30 3.52 6.79
N PRO A 22 -5.82 3.67 8.03
CA PRO A 22 -5.39 4.73 8.94
C PRO A 22 -3.89 4.67 9.29
N LEU A 23 -3.34 3.48 9.55
CA LEU A 23 -1.92 3.29 9.84
C LEU A 23 -1.05 3.75 8.65
N ALA A 24 -1.38 3.30 7.43
CA ALA A 24 -0.68 3.70 6.21
C ALA A 24 -0.74 5.21 5.99
N GLY A 25 -1.92 5.82 6.18
CA GLY A 25 -2.08 7.27 6.12
C GLY A 25 -1.19 8.02 7.11
N ALA A 26 -1.07 7.55 8.35
CA ALA A 26 -0.24 8.16 9.37
C ALA A 26 1.27 7.99 9.10
N GLN A 27 1.69 6.84 8.59
CA GLN A 27 3.10 6.49 8.39
C GLN A 27 3.68 7.13 7.11
N ILE A 28 3.01 6.97 5.97
CA ILE A 28 3.54 7.39 4.67
C ILE A 28 2.87 8.63 4.09
N GLY A 29 1.80 9.16 4.71
CA GLY A 29 1.02 10.29 4.19
C GLY A 29 1.82 11.57 3.93
N LYS A 30 2.98 11.76 4.59
CA LYS A 30 3.88 12.89 4.31
C LYS A 30 4.44 12.88 2.88
N TRP A 31 4.63 11.71 2.28
CA TRP A 31 5.16 11.52 0.92
C TRP A 31 4.09 11.32 -0.15
N VAL A 32 2.88 10.93 0.25
CA VAL A 32 1.80 10.58 -0.66
C VAL A 32 1.05 11.83 -1.11
N LYS A 33 0.89 11.98 -2.43
CA LYS A 33 0.05 13.00 -3.07
C LYS A 33 -1.38 12.53 -3.22
N ALA A 34 -1.55 11.29 -3.67
CA ALA A 34 -2.86 10.65 -3.77
C ALA A 34 -2.74 9.14 -3.54
N LEU A 35 -3.78 8.56 -2.95
CA LEU A 35 -3.90 7.13 -2.74
C LEU A 35 -5.21 6.66 -3.36
N ARG A 36 -5.16 5.62 -4.20
CA ARG A 36 -6.34 5.05 -4.86
C ARG A 36 -6.38 3.55 -4.62
N VAL A 37 -7.48 3.06 -4.07
CA VAL A 37 -7.68 1.64 -3.78
C VAL A 37 -8.66 1.07 -4.79
N ILE A 38 -8.22 0.07 -5.55
CA ILE A 38 -9.06 -0.68 -6.50
C ILE A 38 -9.39 -2.01 -5.85
N ARG A 39 -10.65 -2.18 -5.45
CA ARG A 39 -11.15 -3.43 -4.85
C ARG A 39 -11.71 -4.34 -5.93
N GLY A 40 -11.12 -5.52 -6.08
CA GLY A 40 -11.72 -6.60 -6.84
C GLY A 40 -13.03 -7.10 -6.20
N LYS A 41 -13.89 -7.77 -6.97
CA LYS A 41 -15.11 -8.43 -6.46
C LYS A 41 -14.84 -9.91 -6.23
N GLY A 42 -15.16 -10.48 -5.07
CA GLY A 42 -14.96 -11.93 -4.79
C GLY A 42 -13.52 -12.26 -4.36
N ASP A 43 -12.95 -13.36 -4.84
CA ASP A 43 -11.58 -13.84 -4.52
C ASP A 43 -10.41 -12.95 -5.04
N PHE A 44 -10.71 -11.77 -5.57
CA PHE A 44 -9.77 -11.00 -6.37
C PHE A 44 -8.80 -10.16 -5.54
N GLN A 45 -7.65 -9.91 -6.14
CA GLN A 45 -6.59 -9.05 -5.61
C GLN A 45 -7.06 -7.59 -5.54
N GLN A 46 -6.79 -6.93 -4.42
CA GLN A 46 -6.85 -5.48 -4.27
C GLN A 46 -5.57 -4.86 -4.79
N ILE A 47 -5.67 -3.67 -5.37
CA ILE A 47 -4.51 -2.88 -5.81
C ILE A 47 -4.60 -1.51 -5.16
N THR A 48 -3.61 -1.18 -4.34
CA THR A 48 -3.41 0.18 -3.82
C THR A 48 -2.40 0.89 -4.70
N LEU A 49 -2.84 1.94 -5.39
CA LEU A 49 -2.00 2.84 -6.15
C LEU A 49 -1.60 4.03 -5.26
N VAL A 50 -0.30 4.30 -5.21
CA VAL A 50 0.28 5.40 -4.43
C VAL A 50 0.98 6.36 -5.38
N ASP A 51 0.40 7.55 -5.52
CA ASP A 51 1.01 8.67 -6.23
C ASP A 51 1.83 9.48 -5.23
N LEU A 52 3.10 9.74 -5.54
CA LEU A 52 4.01 10.47 -4.66
C LEU A 52 4.01 11.98 -4.94
N LYS A 53 4.41 12.76 -3.94
CA LYS A 53 4.65 14.20 -4.11
C LYS A 53 5.86 14.44 -5.00
N ASP A 54 5.88 15.62 -5.63
CA ASP A 54 6.97 15.99 -6.54
C ASP A 54 8.31 16.02 -5.78
N GLY A 55 9.34 15.42 -6.38
CA GLY A 55 10.68 15.28 -5.78
C GLY A 55 10.85 14.05 -4.86
N VAL A 56 9.79 13.29 -4.57
CA VAL A 56 9.88 12.03 -3.81
C VAL A 56 10.02 10.85 -4.76
N THR A 57 10.97 9.95 -4.47
CA THR A 57 11.16 8.72 -5.27
C THR A 57 10.48 7.52 -4.62
N ALA A 58 10.09 6.54 -5.44
CA ALA A 58 9.53 5.29 -4.91
C ALA A 58 10.52 4.54 -4.02
N SER A 59 11.82 4.57 -4.34
CA SER A 59 12.87 3.92 -3.54
C SER A 59 13.01 4.53 -2.15
N GLU A 60 13.00 5.87 -2.03
CA GLU A 60 13.06 6.57 -0.73
C GLU A 60 11.93 6.10 0.20
N VAL A 61 10.70 6.02 -0.34
CA VAL A 61 9.54 5.59 0.44
C VAL A 61 9.62 4.10 0.77
N LEU A 62 9.90 3.23 -0.20
CA LEU A 62 9.93 1.77 0.00
C LEU A 62 11.04 1.30 0.95
N GLU A 63 12.16 2.03 1.03
CA GLU A 63 13.28 1.70 1.93
C GLU A 63 13.12 2.28 3.34
N SER A 64 12.18 3.22 3.51
CA SER A 64 11.89 3.87 4.79
C SER A 64 11.42 2.90 5.88
N ALA A 65 11.66 3.27 7.14
CA ALA A 65 11.18 2.49 8.28
C ALA A 65 9.64 2.50 8.35
N GLU A 66 9.03 3.62 7.99
CA GLU A 66 7.59 3.84 7.94
C GLU A 66 6.92 2.88 6.95
N MET A 67 7.44 2.74 5.72
CA MET A 67 6.86 1.83 4.74
C MET A 67 7.10 0.36 5.09
N LYS A 68 8.23 0.03 5.76
CA LYS A 68 8.47 -1.32 6.30
C LYS A 68 7.43 -1.68 7.36
N ALA A 69 7.04 -0.75 8.23
CA ALA A 69 5.98 -0.95 9.21
C ALA A 69 4.61 -1.17 8.53
N VAL A 70 4.28 -0.37 7.51
CA VAL A 70 3.04 -0.54 6.73
C VAL A 70 3.01 -1.90 6.03
N THR A 71 4.13 -2.32 5.42
CA THR A 71 4.23 -3.60 4.73
C THR A 71 4.15 -4.78 5.71
N ALA A 72 4.77 -4.66 6.90
CA ALA A 72 4.70 -5.68 7.94
C ALA A 72 3.26 -5.87 8.44
N ASP A 73 2.50 -4.79 8.58
CA ASP A 73 1.07 -4.84 8.96
C ASP A 73 0.20 -5.56 7.92
N MET A 74 0.63 -5.63 6.65
CA MET A 74 -0.10 -6.37 5.60
C MET A 74 -0.25 -7.85 5.90
N ALA A 75 0.65 -8.46 6.67
CA ALA A 75 0.55 -9.86 7.07
C ALA A 75 -0.72 -10.14 7.91
N ASN A 76 -1.33 -9.13 8.53
CA ASN A 76 -2.51 -9.29 9.38
C ASN A 76 -3.82 -9.45 8.59
N PHE A 77 -3.87 -8.96 7.35
CA PHE A 77 -5.12 -8.92 6.57
C PHE A 77 -4.98 -9.38 5.13
N THR A 78 -3.79 -9.83 4.71
CA THR A 78 -3.56 -10.33 3.35
C THR A 78 -3.03 -11.76 3.34
N ASP A 79 -3.22 -12.45 2.22
CA ASP A 79 -2.46 -13.66 1.91
C ASP A 79 -1.01 -13.26 1.54
N PRO A 80 0.01 -13.65 2.33
CA PRO A 80 1.39 -13.27 2.09
C PRO A 80 1.93 -13.72 0.73
N GLN A 81 1.41 -14.83 0.18
CA GLN A 81 1.86 -15.34 -1.12
C GLN A 81 1.33 -14.51 -2.30
N ALA A 82 0.34 -13.65 -2.05
CA ALA A 82 -0.34 -12.86 -3.09
C ALA A 82 0.11 -11.39 -3.13
N VAL A 83 1.08 -10.97 -2.32
CA VAL A 83 1.56 -9.59 -2.25
C VAL A 83 2.65 -9.33 -3.31
N GLU A 84 2.39 -8.38 -4.20
CA GLU A 84 3.31 -7.93 -5.25
C GLU A 84 3.43 -6.40 -5.21
N VAL A 85 4.65 -5.87 -5.26
CA VAL A 85 4.91 -4.42 -5.35
C VAL A 85 5.44 -4.10 -6.74
N LEU A 86 4.72 -3.24 -7.47
CA LEU A 86 5.08 -2.78 -8.81
C LEU A 86 5.49 -1.31 -8.73
N ARG A 87 6.70 -1.00 -9.22
CA ARG A 87 7.24 0.37 -9.24
C ARG A 87 7.04 0.99 -10.62
N PHE A 88 6.80 2.30 -10.68
CA PHE A 88 6.76 3.05 -11.93
C PHE A 88 7.31 4.47 -11.72
N GLU A 89 8.03 4.97 -12.73
CA GLU A 89 8.72 6.28 -12.72
C GLU A 89 8.09 7.27 -13.70
#